data_AF-A0A948NPH5-F1
#
_entry.id   AF-A0A948NPH5-F1
#
_cell.length_a   1.000
_cell.length_b   1.000
_cell.length_c   1.000
_cell.angle_alpha   90.00
_cell.angle_beta   90.00
_cell.angle_gamma   90.00
#
_symmetry.space_group_name_H-M   'P 1'
#
loop_
_entity.id
_entity.type
_entity.pdbx_description
1 polymer ?
#
loop_
_entity_poly.entity_id
_entity_poly.type
_entity_poly.pdbx_seq_one_letter_code
_entity_poly.pdbx_strand_id
1 'polypeptide(L)'
;DGTNQHPTQTFLDLLTISEKLGRFDNLKIGFFGDLKYGRTVHSLLCALSHCKNISLVLVSDPATALPNQYKNLFSDVLESDSLEALHDCDIIGGLRLQEERFEGDPVALQRARGRFCIDQKVLAMLKDDVIIMHPMPYTTEFHPNIIGDPRLICVQQAWYGIPTRMFCLTEGYNNRKNTTGQRGQAGEMQILKSLSLDKYWEERNGRKKSATYFRPISHGTVIDHIPIGFGKRIQPLLTGNYLELNQGVEHLISNKNPNELVLNKEMLVLEGDFPTEQAMINIASLAPSVTFNVIREGMFKKLKIKKPSLITGIGRCPNKNCITNRDPEAKATFVPNGQDIKCHNCENHFYREEII
;
A
#
# COMPACT_ATOMS: atom_id res chain seq x y z
N ASP A 1 -1.16 -21.57 3.10
CA ASP A 1 -1.19 -22.39 4.35
C ASP A 1 -0.04 -22.00 5.29
N GLY A 2 -0.22 -20.95 6.12
CA GLY A 2 0.89 -20.48 6.97
C GLY A 2 2.11 -20.13 6.13
N THR A 3 3.34 -20.45 6.56
CA THR A 3 4.63 -20.13 5.88
C THR A 3 4.91 -20.84 4.55
N ASN A 4 3.99 -21.66 4.02
CA ASN A 4 4.30 -22.57 2.92
C ASN A 4 3.92 -22.03 1.53
N GLN A 5 2.63 -22.02 1.14
CA GLN A 5 2.22 -21.65 -0.22
C GLN A 5 1.17 -20.53 -0.27
N HIS A 6 1.17 -19.77 -1.38
CA HIS A 6 0.18 -18.73 -1.70
C HIS A 6 -0.34 -18.83 -3.15
N PRO A 7 -1.03 -19.94 -3.53
CA PRO A 7 -1.32 -20.26 -4.93
C PRO A 7 -2.17 -19.23 -5.68
N THR A 8 -3.16 -18.60 -5.02
CA THR A 8 -3.99 -17.56 -5.65
C THR A 8 -3.23 -16.25 -5.91
N GLN A 9 -2.12 -16.02 -5.19
CA GLN A 9 -1.21 -14.92 -5.50
C GLN A 9 -0.35 -15.29 -6.70
N THR A 10 0.19 -16.50 -6.75
CA THR A 10 0.90 -16.98 -7.94
C THR A 10 0.06 -16.91 -9.20
N PHE A 11 -1.22 -17.30 -9.16
CA PHE A 11 -2.08 -17.20 -10.33
C PHE A 11 -2.33 -15.76 -10.79
N LEU A 12 -2.46 -14.79 -9.87
CA LEU A 12 -2.64 -13.40 -10.27
C LEU A 12 -1.31 -12.78 -10.75
N ASP A 13 -0.18 -13.22 -10.21
CA ASP A 13 1.15 -12.80 -10.66
C ASP A 13 1.42 -13.33 -12.08
N LEU A 14 1.12 -14.60 -12.34
CA LEU A 14 1.20 -15.19 -13.68
C LEU A 14 0.25 -14.52 -14.67
N LEU A 15 -0.99 -14.22 -14.26
CA LEU A 15 -1.91 -13.44 -15.08
C LEU A 15 -1.32 -12.07 -15.42
N THR A 16 -0.71 -11.40 -14.43
CA THR A 16 -0.06 -10.10 -14.64
C THR A 16 1.08 -10.20 -15.65
N ILE A 17 1.95 -11.21 -15.53
CA ILE A 17 3.06 -11.46 -16.47
C ILE A 17 2.52 -11.72 -17.88
N SER A 18 1.49 -12.57 -18.00
CA SER A 18 0.84 -12.87 -19.28
C SER A 18 0.29 -11.63 -19.95
N GLU A 19 -0.41 -10.78 -19.20
CA GLU A 19 -1.05 -9.58 -19.74
C GLU A 19 -0.04 -8.50 -20.13
N LYS A 20 1.09 -8.43 -19.43
CA LYS A 20 2.11 -7.40 -19.68
C LYS A 20 3.12 -7.80 -20.75
N LEU A 21 3.50 -9.07 -20.82
CA LEU A 21 4.57 -9.53 -21.70
C LEU A 21 4.10 -10.51 -22.78
N GLY A 22 2.89 -11.07 -22.66
CA GLY A 22 2.35 -12.04 -23.61
C GLY A 22 3.10 -13.38 -23.65
N ARG A 23 4.04 -13.60 -22.73
CA ARG A 23 4.94 -14.76 -22.70
C ARG A 23 5.37 -15.09 -21.28
N PHE A 24 5.80 -16.34 -21.09
CA PHE A 24 6.42 -16.82 -19.86
C PHE A 24 7.85 -17.33 -20.04
N ASP A 25 8.29 -17.56 -21.28
CA ASP A 25 9.62 -18.09 -21.59
C ASP A 25 10.60 -16.97 -21.96
N ASN A 26 11.90 -17.23 -21.79
CA ASN A 26 13.02 -16.34 -22.12
C ASN A 26 12.99 -15.03 -21.32
N LEU A 27 12.62 -15.08 -20.04
CA LEU A 27 12.46 -13.92 -19.19
C LEU A 27 13.63 -13.78 -18.21
N LYS A 28 14.10 -12.55 -18.03
CA LYS A 28 14.98 -12.21 -16.92
C LYS A 28 14.18 -11.57 -15.79
N ILE A 29 14.12 -12.24 -14.64
CA ILE A 29 13.23 -11.88 -13.54
C ILE A 29 14.05 -11.57 -12.30
N GLY A 30 13.90 -10.36 -11.80
CA GLY A 30 14.53 -9.89 -10.58
C GLY A 30 13.60 -9.97 -9.37
N PHE A 31 14.11 -10.37 -8.22
CA PHE A 31 13.41 -10.23 -6.94
C PHE A 31 14.29 -9.54 -5.91
N PHE A 32 13.69 -8.66 -5.10
CA PHE A 32 14.42 -7.98 -4.03
C PHE A 32 13.66 -7.93 -2.70
N GLY A 33 14.40 -7.82 -1.59
CA GLY A 33 13.86 -7.75 -0.24
C GLY A 33 13.93 -9.08 0.51
N ASP A 34 12.88 -9.43 1.25
CA ASP A 34 12.83 -10.67 2.05
C ASP A 34 12.50 -11.91 1.20
N LEU A 35 13.53 -12.48 0.56
CA LEU A 35 13.42 -13.70 -0.23
C LEU A 35 13.33 -14.97 0.63
N LYS A 36 13.77 -14.90 1.88
CA LYS A 36 13.80 -16.06 2.78
C LYS A 36 12.40 -16.45 3.26
N TYR A 37 11.57 -15.47 3.61
CA TYR A 37 10.22 -15.70 4.15
C TYR A 37 9.09 -15.26 3.19
N GLY A 38 9.47 -14.77 2.01
CA GLY A 38 8.56 -14.37 0.94
C GLY A 38 7.81 -15.55 0.28
N ARG A 39 6.74 -16.03 0.91
CA ARG A 39 5.89 -17.11 0.35
C ARG A 39 5.41 -16.87 -1.08
N THR A 40 5.13 -15.61 -1.41
CA THR A 40 4.65 -15.24 -2.74
C THR A 40 5.70 -15.50 -3.80
N VAL A 41 6.96 -15.15 -3.53
CA VAL A 41 8.09 -15.46 -4.43
C VAL A 41 8.36 -16.96 -4.46
N HIS A 42 8.27 -17.66 -3.34
CA HIS A 42 8.45 -19.13 -3.32
C HIS A 42 7.45 -19.84 -4.24
N SER A 43 6.16 -19.55 -4.09
CA SER A 43 5.11 -20.14 -4.93
C SER A 43 5.25 -19.72 -6.40
N LEU A 44 5.61 -18.46 -6.67
CA LEU A 44 5.81 -17.97 -8.03
C LEU A 44 7.02 -18.63 -8.71
N LEU A 45 8.13 -18.80 -8.01
CA LEU A 45 9.31 -19.49 -8.53
C LEU A 45 9.03 -20.95 -8.85
N CYS A 46 8.24 -21.66 -8.02
CA CYS A 46 7.80 -23.02 -8.36
C CYS A 46 6.97 -23.06 -9.65
N ALA A 47 6.16 -22.04 -9.95
CA ALA A 47 5.42 -21.99 -11.20
C ALA A 47 6.34 -21.65 -12.39
N LEU A 48 7.22 -20.67 -12.21
CA LEU A 48 8.16 -20.21 -13.25
C LEU A 48 9.22 -21.26 -13.59
N SER A 49 9.52 -22.21 -12.70
CA SER A 49 10.45 -23.30 -13.01
C SER A 49 9.92 -24.27 -14.08
N HIS A 50 8.64 -24.18 -14.43
CA HIS A 50 8.07 -24.91 -15.57
C HIS A 50 8.23 -24.16 -16.91
N CYS A 51 8.72 -22.92 -16.89
CA CYS A 51 8.97 -22.09 -18.06
C CYS A 51 10.41 -22.29 -18.57
N LYS A 52 10.64 -21.98 -19.85
CA LYS A 52 11.94 -22.16 -20.51
C LYS A 52 12.78 -20.89 -20.40
N ASN A 53 14.09 -21.07 -20.20
CA ASN A 53 15.10 -20.00 -20.25
C ASN A 53 14.75 -18.83 -19.32
N ILE A 54 14.45 -19.13 -18.05
CA ILE A 54 14.30 -18.11 -17.01
C ILE A 54 15.66 -17.82 -16.39
N SER A 55 16.07 -16.56 -16.42
CA SER A 55 17.25 -16.05 -15.71
C SER A 55 16.80 -15.31 -14.46
N LEU A 56 17.34 -15.66 -13.30
CA LEU A 56 16.97 -15.01 -12.03
C LEU A 56 18.04 -14.03 -11.56
N VAL A 57 17.60 -12.86 -11.07
CA VAL A 57 18.43 -11.92 -10.31
C VAL A 57 17.85 -11.78 -8.91
N LEU A 58 18.59 -12.17 -7.89
CA LEU A 58 18.15 -12.21 -6.49
C LEU A 58 18.92 -11.16 -5.69
N VAL A 59 18.24 -10.10 -5.28
CA VAL A 59 18.82 -8.99 -4.52
C VAL A 59 18.35 -9.01 -3.08
N SER A 60 19.19 -9.46 -2.14
CA SER A 60 18.80 -9.52 -0.74
C SER A 60 19.99 -9.41 0.21
N ASP A 61 19.69 -9.17 1.49
CA ASP A 61 20.69 -9.31 2.55
C ASP A 61 20.95 -10.81 2.79
N PRO A 62 22.18 -11.24 3.13
CA PRO A 62 22.47 -12.63 3.46
C PRO A 62 21.49 -13.26 4.47
N ALA A 63 20.98 -12.50 5.44
CA ALA A 63 20.01 -12.99 6.42
C ALA A 63 18.63 -13.32 5.80
N THR A 64 18.34 -12.71 4.64
CA THR A 64 17.09 -12.81 3.87
C THR A 64 17.26 -13.50 2.51
N ALA A 65 18.37 -14.22 2.31
CA ALA A 65 18.65 -14.96 1.07
C ALA A 65 17.59 -16.02 0.75
N LEU A 66 17.34 -16.23 -0.53
CA LEU A 66 16.40 -17.24 -1.02
C LEU A 66 16.89 -18.65 -0.64
N PRO A 67 16.02 -19.53 -0.10
CA PRO A 67 16.42 -20.91 0.20
C PRO A 67 16.86 -21.69 -1.04
N ASN A 68 17.91 -22.50 -0.90
CA ASN A 68 18.50 -23.26 -2.03
C ASN A 68 17.49 -24.14 -2.77
N GLN A 69 16.46 -24.67 -2.09
CA GLN A 69 15.43 -25.49 -2.73
C GLN A 69 14.66 -24.76 -3.84
N TYR A 70 14.51 -23.44 -3.75
CA TYR A 70 13.87 -22.63 -4.80
C TYR A 70 14.88 -22.15 -5.83
N LYS A 71 16.09 -21.80 -5.38
CA LYS A 71 17.20 -21.39 -6.25
C LYS A 71 17.59 -22.50 -7.23
N ASN A 72 17.69 -23.73 -6.76
CA ASN A 72 18.12 -24.89 -7.53
C ASN A 72 17.11 -25.33 -8.61
N LEU A 73 15.93 -24.71 -8.66
CA LEU A 73 14.96 -24.91 -9.74
C LEU A 73 15.40 -24.24 -11.05
N PHE A 74 16.41 -23.37 -11.00
CA PHE A 74 16.87 -22.56 -12.12
C PHE A 74 18.37 -22.78 -12.35
N SER A 75 18.77 -22.82 -13.62
CA SER A 75 20.18 -22.99 -14.02
C SER A 75 20.96 -21.69 -14.08
N ASP A 76 20.28 -20.55 -14.27
CA ASP A 76 20.87 -19.23 -14.41
C ASP A 76 20.36 -18.31 -13.28
N VAL A 77 21.20 -18.11 -12.28
CA VAL A 77 20.88 -17.33 -11.08
C VAL A 77 22.04 -16.42 -10.74
N LEU A 78 21.76 -15.13 -10.63
CA LEU A 78 22.66 -14.10 -10.12
C LEU A 78 22.19 -13.67 -8.72
N GLU A 79 23.06 -13.77 -7.72
CA GLU A 79 22.83 -13.23 -6.37
C GLU A 79 23.61 -11.93 -6.20
N SER A 80 22.98 -10.91 -5.62
CA SER A 80 23.58 -9.60 -5.37
C SER A 80 23.02 -8.96 -4.10
N ASP A 81 23.73 -8.00 -3.54
CA ASP A 81 23.28 -7.16 -2.42
C ASP A 81 22.97 -5.72 -2.86
N SER A 82 22.89 -5.48 -4.17
CA SER A 82 22.76 -4.18 -4.83
C SER A 82 21.60 -4.19 -5.84
N LEU A 83 20.76 -3.15 -5.81
CA LEU A 83 19.58 -3.03 -6.69
C LEU A 83 19.97 -2.80 -8.16
N GLU A 84 21.18 -2.32 -8.41
CA GLU A 84 21.77 -2.13 -9.74
C GLU A 84 21.85 -3.44 -10.54
N ALA A 85 21.94 -4.59 -9.86
CA ALA A 85 21.89 -5.89 -10.53
C ALA A 85 20.60 -6.11 -11.33
N LEU A 86 19.52 -5.39 -11.00
CA LEU A 86 18.22 -5.49 -11.64
C LEU A 86 18.11 -4.76 -12.99
N HIS A 87 19.14 -4.02 -13.42
CA HIS A 87 19.12 -3.13 -14.60
C HIS A 87 18.58 -3.79 -15.89
N ASP A 88 18.86 -5.08 -16.08
CA ASP A 88 18.49 -5.82 -17.30
C ASP A 88 17.31 -6.81 -17.09
N CYS A 89 16.54 -6.65 -16.01
CA CYS A 89 15.35 -7.48 -15.79
C CYS A 89 14.17 -7.02 -16.65
N ASP A 90 13.35 -7.97 -17.11
CA ASP A 90 12.05 -7.73 -17.74
C ASP A 90 10.96 -7.52 -16.68
N ILE A 91 11.10 -8.21 -15.54
CA ILE A 91 10.19 -8.13 -14.39
C ILE A 91 11.03 -7.95 -13.12
N ILE A 92 10.57 -7.09 -12.20
CA ILE A 92 11.14 -6.92 -10.87
C ILE A 92 10.03 -7.09 -9.82
N GLY A 93 10.18 -8.08 -8.94
CA GLY A 93 9.29 -8.31 -7.81
C GLY A 93 9.89 -7.83 -6.49
N GLY A 94 9.31 -6.80 -5.89
CA GLY A 94 9.66 -6.37 -4.53
C GLY A 94 8.92 -7.20 -3.47
N LEU A 95 9.58 -7.43 -2.34
CA LEU A 95 9.02 -8.16 -1.19
C LEU A 95 9.18 -7.36 0.08
N ARG A 96 8.07 -7.28 0.83
CA ARG A 96 8.05 -6.66 2.16
C ARG A 96 8.94 -7.42 3.13
N LEU A 97 9.73 -6.67 3.91
CA LEU A 97 10.49 -7.21 5.03
C LEU A 97 9.53 -7.71 6.15
N GLN A 98 9.61 -8.98 6.51
CA GLN A 98 8.85 -9.54 7.64
C GLN A 98 9.61 -9.31 8.94
N GLU A 99 9.51 -8.10 9.50
CA GLU A 99 10.22 -7.70 10.72
C GLU A 99 9.96 -8.66 11.90
N GLU A 100 8.77 -9.25 11.96
CA GLU A 100 8.38 -10.23 12.98
C GLU A 100 9.21 -11.53 12.95
N ARG A 101 9.98 -11.77 11.89
CA ARG A 101 10.84 -12.97 11.74
C ARG A 101 12.26 -12.79 12.27
N PHE A 102 12.60 -11.57 12.70
CA PHE A 102 13.90 -11.22 13.26
C PHE A 102 13.88 -11.16 14.80
N GLU A 103 12.88 -11.75 15.44
CA GLU A 103 12.83 -11.88 16.90
C GLU A 103 14.08 -12.62 17.40
N GLY A 104 14.98 -11.88 18.06
CA GLY A 104 16.27 -12.38 18.56
C GLY A 104 17.52 -11.90 17.80
N ASP A 105 17.36 -11.24 16.65
CA ASP A 105 18.47 -10.64 15.88
C ASP A 105 18.17 -9.19 15.46
N PRO A 106 18.22 -8.23 16.41
CA PRO A 106 17.94 -6.82 16.12
C PRO A 106 18.98 -6.17 15.19
N VAL A 107 20.19 -6.72 15.12
CA VAL A 107 21.26 -6.21 14.24
C VAL A 107 20.96 -6.55 12.80
N ALA A 108 20.55 -7.79 12.50
CA ALA A 108 20.11 -8.18 11.16
C ALA A 108 18.87 -7.40 10.72
N LEU A 109 17.90 -7.19 11.62
CA LEU A 109 16.72 -6.37 11.33
C LEU A 109 17.10 -4.92 10.95
N GLN A 110 17.97 -4.28 11.73
CA GLN A 110 18.42 -2.91 11.47
C GLN A 110 19.16 -2.80 10.13
N ARG A 111 19.94 -3.81 9.75
CA ARG A 111 20.65 -3.85 8.46
C ARG A 111 19.71 -4.05 7.27
N ALA A 112 18.66 -4.85 7.43
CA ALA A 112 17.71 -5.15 6.37
C ALA A 112 16.69 -4.03 6.14
N ARG A 113 16.29 -3.32 7.21
CA ARG A 113 15.22 -2.31 7.15
C ARG A 113 15.59 -1.12 6.26
N GLY A 114 14.81 -0.90 5.20
CA GLY A 114 14.99 0.20 4.26
C GLY A 114 16.24 0.09 3.37
N ARG A 115 16.97 -1.04 3.42
CA ARG A 115 18.17 -1.26 2.60
C ARG A 115 17.85 -1.31 1.10
N PHE A 116 16.76 -1.99 0.75
CA PHE A 116 16.33 -2.16 -0.62
C PHE A 116 15.13 -1.26 -0.88
N CYS A 117 15.40 -0.04 -1.37
CA CYS A 117 14.41 0.94 -1.75
C CYS A 117 14.64 1.36 -3.21
N ILE A 118 13.67 1.15 -4.08
CA ILE A 118 13.72 1.70 -5.44
C ILE A 118 13.33 3.17 -5.36
N ASP A 119 14.27 4.04 -5.69
CA ASP A 119 14.09 5.47 -5.88
C ASP A 119 14.31 5.85 -7.36
N GLN A 120 14.21 7.14 -7.67
CA GLN A 120 14.44 7.64 -9.03
C GLN A 120 15.83 7.31 -9.60
N LYS A 121 16.87 7.16 -8.75
CA LYS A 121 18.21 6.82 -9.23
C LYS A 121 18.26 5.36 -9.66
N VAL A 122 17.74 4.46 -8.83
CA VAL A 122 17.62 3.03 -9.18
C VAL A 122 16.77 2.87 -10.44
N LEU A 123 15.63 3.54 -10.48
CA LEU A 123 14.68 3.48 -11.57
C LEU A 123 15.27 3.96 -12.92
N ALA A 124 16.20 4.93 -12.91
CA ALA A 124 16.90 5.39 -14.09
C ALA A 124 17.93 4.39 -14.65
N MET A 125 18.30 3.36 -13.87
CA MET A 125 19.20 2.28 -14.32
C MET A 125 18.45 1.08 -14.89
N LEU A 126 17.14 0.99 -14.67
CA LEU A 126 16.32 -0.11 -15.17
C LEU A 126 15.91 0.14 -16.62
N LYS A 127 15.50 -0.93 -17.32
CA LYS A 127 14.87 -0.80 -18.63
C LYS A 127 13.66 0.15 -18.56
N ASP A 128 13.40 0.87 -19.65
CA ASP A 128 12.25 1.78 -19.75
C ASP A 128 10.92 1.03 -19.73
N ASP A 129 10.91 -0.25 -20.15
CA ASP A 129 9.75 -1.12 -20.24
C ASP A 129 9.69 -2.21 -19.15
N VAL A 130 10.57 -2.16 -18.14
CA VAL A 130 10.53 -3.13 -17.04
C VAL A 130 9.20 -3.08 -16.30
N ILE A 131 8.70 -4.25 -15.90
CA ILE A 131 7.49 -4.37 -15.09
C ILE A 131 7.86 -4.55 -13.62
N ILE A 132 7.50 -3.59 -12.77
CA ILE A 132 7.76 -3.63 -11.32
C ILE A 132 6.49 -4.02 -10.57
N MET A 133 6.58 -5.13 -9.84
CA MET A 133 5.49 -5.82 -9.14
C MET A 133 5.74 -5.86 -7.63
N HIS A 134 4.66 -5.91 -6.85
CA HIS A 134 4.74 -6.12 -5.39
C HIS A 134 3.41 -6.69 -4.88
N PRO A 135 3.42 -7.77 -4.06
CA PRO A 135 2.19 -8.43 -3.59
C PRO A 135 1.33 -7.57 -2.63
N MET A 136 1.91 -6.48 -2.13
CA MET A 136 1.34 -5.52 -1.17
C MET A 136 1.06 -6.12 0.23
N PRO A 137 0.91 -5.28 1.27
CA PRO A 137 1.30 -3.87 1.32
C PRO A 137 2.82 -3.70 1.20
N TYR A 138 3.27 -2.65 0.52
CA TYR A 138 4.66 -2.19 0.61
C TYR A 138 4.76 -1.09 1.67
N THR A 139 5.93 -0.94 2.27
CA THR A 139 6.28 0.02 3.31
C THR A 139 7.46 0.90 2.92
N THR A 140 8.64 0.30 2.71
CA THR A 140 9.90 1.03 2.48
C THR A 140 10.57 0.62 1.16
N GLU A 141 9.96 -0.30 0.42
CA GLU A 141 10.52 -0.90 -0.79
C GLU A 141 10.50 0.09 -1.98
N PHE A 142 9.63 1.09 -1.95
CA PHE A 142 9.47 2.10 -2.99
C PHE A 142 9.49 3.50 -2.38
N HIS A 143 10.36 4.36 -2.90
CA HIS A 143 10.42 5.74 -2.45
C HIS A 143 9.20 6.53 -2.96
N PRO A 144 8.62 7.48 -2.19
CA PRO A 144 7.45 8.25 -2.61
C PRO A 144 7.56 8.97 -3.97
N ASN A 145 8.78 9.29 -4.41
CA ASN A 145 9.04 9.98 -5.68
C ASN A 145 8.92 9.10 -6.94
N ILE A 146 8.80 7.78 -6.79
CA ILE A 146 8.52 6.86 -7.90
C ILE A 146 7.06 6.41 -7.92
N ILE A 147 6.27 6.83 -6.93
CA ILE A 147 4.84 6.54 -6.89
C ILE A 147 4.17 7.29 -8.03
N GLY A 148 3.64 6.54 -9.00
CA GLY A 148 3.07 7.05 -10.24
C GLY A 148 3.91 6.78 -11.48
N ASP A 149 5.11 6.21 -11.35
CA ASP A 149 5.85 5.72 -12.51
C ASP A 149 5.07 4.57 -13.17
N PRO A 150 4.89 4.58 -14.52
CA PRO A 150 4.09 3.58 -15.22
C PRO A 150 4.65 2.16 -15.14
N ARG A 151 5.93 1.99 -14.84
CA ARG A 151 6.57 0.68 -14.62
C ARG A 151 6.12 0.04 -13.30
N LEU A 152 5.71 0.83 -12.31
CA LEU A 152 5.24 0.35 -11.02
C LEU A 152 3.74 -0.02 -11.06
N ILE A 153 3.46 -1.31 -11.28
CA ILE A 153 2.10 -1.79 -11.57
C ILE A 153 1.41 -2.48 -10.39
N CYS A 154 1.83 -2.25 -9.14
CA CYS A 154 1.31 -2.97 -7.96
C CYS A 154 -0.22 -2.89 -7.81
N VAL A 155 -0.82 -1.74 -8.14
CA VAL A 155 -2.28 -1.56 -8.08
C VAL A 155 -2.99 -2.39 -9.15
N GLN A 156 -2.43 -2.43 -10.37
CA GLN A 156 -2.97 -3.23 -11.46
C GLN A 156 -2.81 -4.73 -11.17
N GLN A 157 -1.65 -5.15 -10.64
CA GLN A 157 -1.41 -6.50 -10.13
C GLN A 157 -2.46 -6.89 -9.09
N ALA A 158 -2.70 -6.05 -8.09
CA ALA A 158 -3.71 -6.31 -7.07
C ALA A 158 -5.13 -6.47 -7.66
N TRP A 159 -5.45 -5.66 -8.68
CA TRP A 159 -6.71 -5.77 -9.40
C TRP A 159 -6.88 -7.11 -10.11
N TYR A 160 -5.83 -7.64 -10.75
CA TYR A 160 -5.87 -8.98 -11.37
C TYR A 160 -6.22 -10.08 -10.37
N GLY A 161 -6.01 -9.84 -9.07
CA GLY A 161 -6.50 -10.73 -8.02
C GLY A 161 -8.02 -10.91 -7.97
N ILE A 162 -8.82 -9.98 -8.49
CA ILE A 162 -10.29 -10.12 -8.58
C ILE A 162 -10.68 -11.17 -9.63
N PRO A 163 -10.38 -10.99 -10.94
CA PRO A 163 -10.76 -11.96 -11.96
C PRO A 163 -10.11 -13.32 -11.71
N THR A 164 -8.86 -13.38 -11.26
CA THR A 164 -8.20 -14.65 -10.90
C THR A 164 -8.96 -15.41 -9.83
N ARG A 165 -9.33 -14.76 -8.72
CA ARG A 165 -10.02 -15.45 -7.61
C ARG A 165 -11.46 -15.80 -7.98
N MET A 166 -12.15 -14.95 -8.75
CA MET A 166 -13.47 -15.27 -9.30
C MET A 166 -13.41 -16.53 -10.17
N PHE A 167 -12.40 -16.65 -11.03
CA PHE A 167 -12.17 -17.84 -11.83
C PHE A 167 -11.91 -19.08 -10.96
N CYS A 168 -10.99 -19.01 -9.99
CA CYS A 168 -10.72 -20.13 -9.08
C CYS A 168 -11.97 -20.60 -8.33
N LEU A 169 -12.79 -19.67 -7.82
CA LEU A 169 -14.04 -19.98 -7.11
C LEU A 169 -15.07 -20.63 -8.03
N THR A 170 -15.18 -20.11 -9.26
CA THR A 170 -16.10 -20.63 -10.28
C THR A 170 -15.75 -22.05 -10.66
N GLU A 171 -14.48 -22.31 -11.00
CA GLU A 171 -14.00 -23.64 -11.37
C GLU A 171 -14.14 -24.63 -10.20
N GLY A 172 -13.84 -24.19 -8.98
CA GLY A 172 -14.08 -24.98 -7.78
C GLY A 172 -15.56 -25.35 -7.61
N TYR A 173 -16.48 -24.41 -7.84
CA TYR A 173 -17.93 -24.63 -7.76
C TYR A 173 -18.44 -25.57 -8.86
N ASN A 174 -17.99 -25.38 -10.10
CA ASN A 174 -18.39 -26.21 -11.24
C ASN A 174 -17.91 -27.66 -11.08
N ASN A 175 -16.68 -27.87 -10.62
CA ASN A 175 -16.15 -29.20 -10.34
C ASN A 175 -16.92 -29.92 -9.23
N ARG A 176 -17.48 -29.18 -8.26
CA ARG A 176 -18.36 -29.75 -7.22
C ARG A 176 -19.70 -30.23 -7.77
N LYS A 177 -20.27 -29.55 -8.77
CA LYS A 177 -21.51 -29.99 -9.44
C LYS A 177 -21.31 -31.26 -10.26
N ASN A 178 -20.17 -31.35 -10.96
CA ASN A 178 -19.81 -32.53 -11.75
C ASN A 178 -19.59 -33.79 -10.89
N THR A 179 -19.20 -33.63 -9.62
CA THR A 179 -18.99 -34.75 -8.68
C THR A 179 -20.23 -35.14 -7.87
N THR A 180 -21.30 -34.34 -7.87
CA THR A 180 -22.53 -34.60 -7.07
C THR A 180 -23.76 -34.99 -7.89
N GLY A 181 -23.60 -35.36 -9.17
CA GLY A 181 -24.66 -35.98 -9.97
C GLY A 181 -25.81 -35.06 -10.41
N GLN A 182 -25.85 -33.80 -9.99
CA GLN A 182 -26.82 -32.83 -10.49
C GLN A 182 -26.23 -32.06 -11.68
N ARG A 183 -26.56 -32.52 -12.90
CA ARG A 183 -26.36 -31.78 -14.16
C ARG A 183 -27.21 -30.51 -14.16
N GLY A 184 -26.73 -29.45 -13.52
CA GLY A 184 -27.16 -28.09 -13.82
C GLY A 184 -26.44 -27.63 -15.09
N GLN A 185 -27.20 -27.15 -16.08
CA GLN A 185 -26.68 -26.64 -17.35
C GLN A 185 -25.42 -25.78 -17.14
N ALA A 186 -24.31 -26.20 -17.74
CA ALA A 186 -23.10 -25.40 -17.81
C ALA A 186 -23.41 -24.15 -18.64
N GLY A 187 -23.66 -23.02 -17.96
CA GLY A 187 -23.71 -21.73 -18.63
C GLY A 187 -22.30 -21.43 -19.14
N GLU A 188 -22.12 -21.37 -20.46
CA GLU A 188 -20.90 -20.88 -21.08
C GLU A 188 -20.54 -19.50 -20.50
N MET A 189 -19.40 -19.43 -19.82
CA MET A 189 -19.04 -18.26 -19.03
C MET A 189 -18.40 -17.18 -19.92
N GLN A 190 -19.23 -16.28 -20.47
CA GLN A 190 -18.78 -15.07 -21.17
C GLN A 190 -18.03 -14.04 -20.28
N ILE A 191 -17.86 -14.32 -18.98
CA ILE A 191 -17.36 -13.35 -17.98
C ILE A 191 -15.93 -12.88 -18.28
N LEU A 192 -15.01 -13.77 -18.67
CA LEU A 192 -13.61 -13.38 -18.93
C LEU A 192 -13.45 -12.52 -20.20
N LYS A 193 -14.25 -12.78 -21.26
CA LYS A 193 -14.26 -11.93 -22.46
C LYS A 193 -14.88 -10.55 -22.21
N SER A 194 -15.67 -10.39 -21.15
CA SER A 194 -16.31 -9.13 -20.78
C SER A 194 -15.47 -8.25 -19.85
N LEU A 195 -14.42 -8.79 -19.22
CA LEU A 195 -13.51 -8.10 -18.30
C LEU A 195 -12.25 -7.61 -19.04
N SER A 196 -12.44 -6.81 -20.10
CA SER A 196 -11.30 -6.06 -20.67
C SER A 196 -10.86 -5.00 -19.64
N LEU A 197 -9.54 -4.81 -19.46
CA LEU A 197 -9.00 -3.76 -18.58
C LEU A 197 -9.40 -2.38 -19.07
N ASP A 198 -9.30 -2.15 -20.38
CA ASP A 198 -9.76 -0.92 -21.01
C ASP A 198 -11.26 -0.78 -20.85
N LYS A 199 -12.04 -1.85 -20.95
CA LYS A 199 -13.48 -1.84 -20.70
C LYS A 199 -13.82 -1.68 -19.22
N TYR A 200 -13.00 -2.17 -18.29
CA TYR A 200 -13.16 -1.95 -16.85
C TYR A 200 -12.84 -0.50 -16.51
N TRP A 201 -11.78 0.07 -17.10
CA TRP A 201 -11.42 1.47 -16.97
C TRP A 201 -12.40 2.36 -17.74
N GLU A 202 -12.93 1.99 -18.90
CA GLU A 202 -13.97 2.67 -19.68
C GLU A 202 -15.35 2.51 -19.05
N GLU A 203 -15.66 1.39 -18.41
CA GLU A 203 -16.87 1.24 -17.59
C GLU A 203 -16.68 1.98 -16.27
N ARG A 204 -15.46 2.19 -15.78
CA ARG A 204 -15.20 3.03 -14.60
C ARG A 204 -15.12 4.52 -14.95
N ASN A 205 -14.66 4.87 -16.14
CA ASN A 205 -14.53 6.22 -16.69
C ASN A 205 -15.83 6.65 -17.40
N GLY A 206 -16.60 5.70 -17.92
CA GLY A 206 -17.83 5.83 -18.71
C GLY A 206 -19.08 5.29 -18.03
N ARG A 207 -18.98 4.64 -16.84
CA ARG A 207 -20.00 4.84 -15.81
C ARG A 207 -20.06 6.33 -15.60
N LYS A 208 -21.16 6.95 -16.07
CA LYS A 208 -21.59 8.28 -15.63
C LYS A 208 -21.20 8.42 -14.18
N LYS A 209 -20.30 9.36 -13.90
CA LYS A 209 -19.91 9.87 -12.58
C LYS A 209 -20.78 9.25 -11.47
N SER A 210 -20.39 8.10 -10.93
CA SER A 210 -20.56 7.96 -9.50
C SER A 210 -19.37 8.78 -8.96
N ALA A 211 -19.49 10.09 -8.71
CA ALA A 211 -20.38 10.57 -7.67
C ALA A 211 -20.69 9.40 -6.73
N THR A 212 -19.66 8.94 -5.99
CA THR A 212 -19.85 8.81 -4.55
C THR A 212 -20.64 10.06 -4.19
N TYR A 213 -21.96 9.89 -4.08
CA TYR A 213 -22.87 10.99 -3.83
C TYR A 213 -22.41 11.53 -2.49
N PHE A 214 -21.66 12.63 -2.52
CA PHE A 214 -21.57 13.50 -1.38
C PHE A 214 -23.02 13.90 -1.15
N ARG A 215 -23.65 13.40 -0.08
CA ARG A 215 -24.89 14.01 0.39
C ARG A 215 -24.47 15.43 0.82
N PRO A 216 -24.92 16.49 0.13
CA PRO A 216 -24.53 17.83 0.52
C PRO A 216 -25.03 18.08 1.94
N ILE A 217 -24.11 18.27 2.88
CA ILE A 217 -24.49 18.71 4.22
C ILE A 217 -24.81 20.20 4.16
N SER A 218 -25.89 20.61 4.80
CA SER A 218 -26.26 22.02 4.97
C SER A 218 -25.66 22.62 6.25
N HIS A 219 -25.16 21.77 7.17
CA HIS A 219 -24.65 22.17 8.47
C HIS A 219 -23.60 21.17 8.99
N GLY A 220 -22.36 21.60 9.24
CA GLY A 220 -21.27 20.77 9.78
C GLY A 220 -19.88 21.11 9.21
N THR A 221 -18.93 20.19 9.34
CA THR A 221 -17.54 20.39 8.89
C THR A 221 -17.08 19.28 7.94
N VAL A 222 -16.53 19.67 6.80
CA VAL A 222 -15.84 18.79 5.87
C VAL A 222 -14.33 18.97 6.03
N ILE A 223 -13.64 17.90 6.40
CA ILE A 223 -12.18 17.85 6.47
C ILE A 223 -11.68 17.16 5.22
N ASP A 224 -11.01 17.90 4.33
CA ASP A 224 -10.54 17.44 3.03
C ASP A 224 -9.00 17.45 2.97
N HIS A 225 -8.41 16.74 2.00
CA HIS A 225 -6.95 16.59 1.83
C HIS A 225 -6.25 15.88 2.99
N ILE A 226 -6.94 14.93 3.62
CA ILE A 226 -6.33 14.02 4.59
C ILE A 226 -5.53 12.97 3.82
N PRO A 227 -4.28 12.64 4.21
CA PRO A 227 -3.55 11.52 3.62
C PRO A 227 -4.32 10.18 3.77
N ILE A 228 -4.15 9.22 2.86
CA ILE A 228 -4.81 7.90 3.00
C ILE A 228 -4.38 7.23 4.32
N GLY A 229 -5.34 6.57 4.98
CA GLY A 229 -5.12 5.84 6.23
C GLY A 229 -5.05 6.75 7.46
N PHE A 230 -5.11 8.07 7.28
CA PHE A 230 -5.02 9.05 8.36
C PHE A 230 -6.37 9.42 8.94
N GLY A 231 -7.46 9.28 8.18
CA GLY A 231 -8.82 9.63 8.58
C GLY A 231 -9.23 8.93 9.88
N LYS A 232 -8.98 7.63 10.01
CA LYS A 232 -9.26 6.87 11.25
C LYS A 232 -8.38 7.27 12.43
N ARG A 233 -7.19 7.81 12.18
CA ARG A 233 -6.22 8.16 13.21
C ARG A 233 -6.44 9.54 13.79
N ILE A 234 -6.98 10.46 12.98
CA ILE A 234 -7.34 11.80 13.46
C ILE A 234 -8.72 11.85 14.11
N GLN A 235 -9.54 10.80 13.98
CA GLN A 235 -10.87 10.71 14.59
C GLN A 235 -10.88 10.98 16.11
N PRO A 236 -9.96 10.41 16.93
CA PRO A 236 -9.90 10.69 18.37
C PRO A 236 -9.60 12.15 18.72
N LEU A 237 -9.08 12.95 17.78
CA LEU A 237 -8.85 14.38 17.97
C LEU A 237 -10.10 15.22 17.69
N LEU A 238 -11.12 14.66 17.04
CA LEU A 238 -12.33 15.38 16.65
C LEU A 238 -13.33 15.49 17.81
N THR A 239 -13.40 14.49 18.67
CA THR A 239 -14.26 14.49 19.86
C THR A 239 -13.48 14.02 21.08
N GLY A 240 -13.69 14.66 22.23
CA GLY A 240 -13.05 14.30 23.49
C GLY A 240 -13.46 12.93 24.08
N ASN A 241 -14.18 12.09 23.33
CA ASN A 241 -14.62 10.76 23.77
C ASN A 241 -14.69 9.77 22.60
N TYR A 242 -14.05 8.62 22.77
CA TYR A 242 -13.94 7.50 21.82
C TYR A 242 -15.27 6.81 21.44
N LEU A 243 -16.39 7.13 22.09
CA LEU A 243 -17.56 6.24 22.17
C LEU A 243 -18.75 6.56 21.23
N GLU A 244 -18.79 7.70 20.55
CA GLU A 244 -19.96 8.07 19.71
C GLU A 244 -19.67 8.23 18.20
N LEU A 245 -18.51 7.77 17.71
CA LEU A 245 -18.08 8.02 16.32
C LEU A 245 -18.73 7.14 15.24
N ASN A 246 -19.66 6.25 15.60
CA ASN A 246 -20.33 5.37 14.63
C ASN A 246 -21.62 5.96 14.03
N GLN A 247 -22.09 7.13 14.49
CA GLN A 247 -23.28 7.80 13.94
C GLN A 247 -22.88 9.22 13.49
N GLY A 248 -22.45 9.37 12.23
CA GLY A 248 -22.30 10.70 11.60
C GLY A 248 -20.97 11.00 10.92
N VAL A 249 -19.98 10.09 10.95
CA VAL A 249 -18.70 10.27 10.22
C VAL A 249 -18.68 9.43 8.94
N GLU A 250 -18.79 10.10 7.79
CA GLU A 250 -18.55 9.46 6.49
C GLU A 250 -17.07 9.58 6.10
N HIS A 251 -16.44 8.43 5.86
CA HIS A 251 -15.09 8.34 5.29
C HIS A 251 -15.19 8.24 3.77
N LEU A 252 -14.71 9.26 3.09
CA LEU A 252 -14.74 9.32 1.63
C LEU A 252 -13.32 9.33 1.08
N ILE A 253 -13.03 8.40 0.17
CA ILE A 253 -11.80 8.38 -0.60
C ILE A 253 -12.11 9.06 -1.93
N SER A 254 -11.56 10.25 -2.16
CA SER A 254 -11.79 11.02 -3.39
C SER A 254 -10.64 10.78 -4.36
N ASN A 255 -10.99 10.34 -5.57
CA ASN A 255 -10.07 10.21 -6.69
C ASN A 255 -10.39 11.35 -7.67
N LYS A 256 -9.58 12.42 -7.70
CA LYS A 256 -9.76 13.53 -8.64
C LYS A 256 -8.80 13.35 -9.81
N ASN A 257 -9.37 13.12 -11.00
CA ASN A 257 -8.72 12.96 -12.30
C ASN A 257 -7.79 11.74 -12.47
N PRO A 258 -8.04 10.86 -13.47
CA PRO A 258 -7.10 9.77 -13.81
C PRO A 258 -5.74 10.25 -14.36
N ASN A 259 -5.65 11.50 -14.83
CA ASN A 259 -4.49 12.03 -15.54
C ASN A 259 -3.72 13.13 -14.77
N GLU A 260 -4.15 13.50 -13.57
CA GLU A 260 -3.37 14.34 -12.67
C GLU A 260 -3.04 13.51 -11.44
N LEU A 261 -1.74 13.33 -11.14
CA LEU A 261 -1.22 12.69 -9.93
C LEU A 261 -1.49 13.57 -8.69
N VAL A 262 -2.75 13.91 -8.42
CA VAL A 262 -3.14 14.49 -7.14
C VAL A 262 -3.30 13.32 -6.17
N LEU A 263 -2.42 13.32 -5.15
CA LEU A 263 -2.45 12.46 -3.98
C LEU A 263 -3.86 11.95 -3.67
N ASN A 264 -4.02 10.63 -3.67
CA ASN A 264 -5.17 9.97 -3.10
C ASN A 264 -5.42 10.59 -1.71
N LYS A 265 -6.60 11.20 -1.54
CA LYS A 265 -6.95 11.90 -0.31
C LYS A 265 -8.21 11.34 0.31
N GLU A 266 -8.16 11.20 1.62
CA GLU A 266 -9.32 10.96 2.45
C GLU A 266 -10.01 12.29 2.78
N MET A 267 -11.31 12.18 2.98
CA MET A 267 -12.18 13.24 3.44
C MET A 267 -13.06 12.70 4.56
N LEU A 268 -13.19 13.49 5.62
CA LEU A 268 -14.14 13.24 6.71
C LEU A 268 -15.26 14.26 6.63
N VAL A 269 -16.49 13.78 6.70
CA VAL A 269 -17.69 14.62 6.83
C VAL A 269 -18.20 14.50 8.25
N LEU A 270 -18.37 15.64 8.91
CA LEU A 270 -18.92 15.78 10.25
C LEU A 270 -20.25 16.54 10.14
N GLU A 271 -21.36 15.84 9.94
CA GLU A 271 -22.68 16.46 9.86
C GLU A 271 -23.11 16.94 11.26
N GLY A 272 -23.49 18.22 11.38
CA GLY A 272 -23.90 18.80 12.66
C GLY A 272 -22.78 19.22 13.61
N ASP A 273 -21.51 18.89 13.33
CA ASP A 273 -20.39 19.07 14.25
C ASP A 273 -19.28 20.02 13.72
N PHE A 274 -18.63 20.70 14.66
CA PHE A 274 -17.58 21.69 14.42
C PHE A 274 -16.39 21.44 15.37
N PRO A 275 -15.28 20.88 14.85
CA PRO A 275 -14.09 20.64 15.65
C PRO A 275 -13.60 21.92 16.34
N THR A 276 -13.09 21.78 17.56
CA THR A 276 -12.49 22.90 18.30
C THR A 276 -11.26 23.45 17.57
N GLU A 277 -10.89 24.70 17.84
CA GLU A 277 -9.68 25.30 17.27
C GLU A 277 -8.43 24.46 17.58
N GLN A 278 -8.33 23.95 18.81
CA GLN A 278 -7.22 23.08 19.22
C GLN A 278 -7.20 21.76 18.44
N ALA A 279 -8.37 21.14 18.21
CA ALA A 279 -8.47 19.94 17.39
C ALA A 279 -8.02 20.20 15.96
N MET A 280 -8.46 21.32 15.35
CA MET A 280 -8.05 21.70 14.00
C MET A 280 -6.54 21.95 13.90
N ILE A 281 -5.96 22.61 14.90
CA ILE A 281 -4.50 22.83 15.00
C ILE A 281 -3.76 21.50 15.10
N ASN A 282 -4.20 20.59 15.97
CA ASN A 282 -3.58 19.28 16.15
C ASN A 282 -3.59 18.46 14.86
N ILE A 283 -4.75 18.41 14.19
CA ILE A 283 -4.91 17.69 12.93
C ILE A 283 -4.07 18.33 11.82
N ALA A 284 -4.08 19.66 11.67
CA ALA A 284 -3.28 20.36 10.67
C ALA A 284 -1.76 20.24 10.90
N SER A 285 -1.35 19.97 12.13
CA SER A 285 0.05 19.76 12.50
C SER A 285 0.54 18.35 12.10
N LEU A 286 -0.35 17.36 12.14
CA LEU A 286 -0.04 15.98 11.77
C LEU A 286 -0.27 15.68 10.29
N ALA A 287 -1.28 16.31 9.70
CA ALA A 287 -1.61 16.23 8.28
C ALA A 287 -1.50 17.63 7.65
N PRO A 288 -0.29 18.03 7.19
CA PRO A 288 -0.04 19.40 6.72
C PRO A 288 -0.84 19.82 5.50
N SER A 289 -1.36 18.86 4.73
CA SER A 289 -2.19 19.09 3.53
C SER A 289 -3.66 19.36 3.86
N VAL A 290 -4.11 19.10 5.09
CA VAL A 290 -5.53 19.10 5.44
C VAL A 290 -6.17 20.48 5.29
N THR A 291 -7.45 20.50 4.94
CA THR A 291 -8.26 21.71 4.85
C THR A 291 -9.59 21.50 5.54
N PHE A 292 -10.04 22.48 6.32
CA PHE A 292 -11.34 22.47 6.98
C PHE A 292 -12.31 23.36 6.21
N ASN A 293 -13.41 22.78 5.74
CA ASN A 293 -14.50 23.47 5.09
C ASN A 293 -15.71 23.44 6.04
N VAL A 294 -16.00 24.57 6.65
CA VAL A 294 -17.13 24.72 7.58
C VAL A 294 -18.35 25.14 6.78
N ILE A 295 -19.46 24.45 6.98
CA ILE A 295 -20.73 24.69 6.30
C ILE A 295 -21.79 25.03 7.36
N ARG A 296 -22.44 26.18 7.24
CA ARG A 296 -23.55 26.60 8.11
C ARG A 296 -24.68 27.13 7.25
N GLU A 297 -25.85 26.49 7.32
CA GLU A 297 -27.05 26.88 6.58
C GLU A 297 -26.80 27.01 5.07
N GLY A 298 -25.98 26.11 4.51
CA GLY A 298 -25.60 26.10 3.09
C GLY A 298 -24.51 27.10 2.70
N MET A 299 -24.06 27.98 3.61
CA MET A 299 -22.88 28.84 3.38
C MET A 299 -21.60 28.08 3.72
N PHE A 300 -20.65 28.05 2.77
CA PHE A 300 -19.36 27.38 2.96
C PHE A 300 -18.23 28.38 3.25
N LYS A 301 -17.33 28.04 4.18
CA LYS A 301 -16.12 28.80 4.47
C LYS A 301 -14.93 27.85 4.66
N LYS A 302 -13.87 28.08 3.88
CA LYS A 302 -12.59 27.36 4.03
C LYS A 302 -11.73 28.04 5.10
N LEU A 303 -11.36 27.29 6.14
CA LEU A 303 -10.48 27.78 7.20
C LEU A 303 -9.02 27.49 6.84
N LYS A 304 -8.17 28.52 6.96
CA LYS A 304 -6.71 28.39 6.90
C LYS A 304 -6.17 28.31 8.33
N ILE A 305 -5.70 27.13 8.73
CA ILE A 305 -5.14 26.93 10.07
C ILE A 305 -3.68 27.36 10.07
N LYS A 306 -3.31 28.24 11.01
CA LYS A 306 -1.91 28.60 11.23
C LYS A 306 -1.23 27.44 11.98
N LYS A 307 -0.22 26.86 11.35
CA LYS A 307 0.54 25.74 11.93
C LYS A 307 1.47 26.26 13.02
N PRO A 308 1.45 25.68 14.24
CA PRO A 308 2.34 26.09 15.31
C PRO A 308 3.76 25.60 15.03
N SER A 309 4.75 26.32 15.56
CA SER A 309 6.15 25.89 15.56
C SER A 309 6.39 24.70 16.50
N LEU A 310 5.48 24.47 17.45
CA LEU A 310 5.51 23.40 18.43
C LEU A 310 4.15 22.72 18.49
N ILE A 311 4.17 21.39 18.44
CA ILE A 311 3.01 20.53 18.57
C ILE A 311 2.99 19.99 19.99
N THR A 312 1.99 20.34 20.78
CA THR A 312 1.88 19.92 22.19
C THR A 312 0.56 19.21 22.45
N GLY A 313 0.57 18.19 23.30
CA GLY A 313 -0.67 17.55 23.75
C GLY A 313 -1.29 16.59 22.72
N ILE A 314 -0.49 16.07 21.79
CA ILE A 314 -0.89 14.99 20.87
C ILE A 314 -0.19 13.70 21.32
N GLY A 315 -0.95 12.75 21.86
CA GLY A 315 -0.46 11.42 22.20
C GLY A 315 0.75 11.38 23.14
N ARG A 316 1.45 10.24 23.14
CA ARG A 316 2.75 10.06 23.80
C ARG A 316 3.84 9.92 22.74
N CYS A 317 5.09 10.17 23.11
CA CYS A 317 6.21 9.94 22.20
C CYS A 317 6.28 8.46 21.76
N PRO A 318 6.48 8.14 20.46
CA PRO A 318 6.56 6.75 20.01
C PRO A 318 7.79 6.01 20.57
N ASN A 319 8.84 6.74 20.95
CA ASN A 319 9.98 6.16 21.66
C ASN A 319 9.58 5.75 23.08
N LYS A 320 9.48 4.44 23.32
CA LYS A 320 9.16 3.83 24.64
C LYS A 320 10.07 4.30 25.78
N ASN A 321 11.30 4.72 25.48
CA ASN A 321 12.24 5.22 26.47
C ASN A 321 12.11 6.73 26.76
N CYS A 322 11.26 7.45 26.03
CA CYS A 322 11.01 8.86 26.27
C CYS A 322 10.35 9.08 27.64
N ILE A 323 10.70 10.18 28.32
CA ILE A 323 10.15 10.57 29.62
C ILE A 323 8.61 10.62 29.61
N THR A 324 8.00 10.98 28.48
CA THR A 324 6.54 11.05 28.30
C THR A 324 5.83 9.69 28.41
N ASN A 325 6.58 8.58 28.35
CA ASN A 325 6.04 7.23 28.55
C ASN A 325 6.22 6.72 29.97
N ARG A 326 7.11 7.35 30.76
CA ARG A 326 7.47 6.94 32.13
C ARG A 326 6.83 7.84 33.17
N ASP A 327 6.66 9.12 32.85
CA ASP A 327 6.05 10.13 33.70
C ASP A 327 4.66 10.51 33.18
N PRO A 328 3.58 10.28 33.95
CA PRO A 328 2.21 10.65 33.58
C PRO A 328 1.97 12.16 33.42
N GLU A 329 2.78 13.01 34.06
CA GLU A 329 2.64 14.47 33.96
C GLU A 329 3.42 15.04 32.75
N ALA A 330 4.38 14.29 32.22
CA ALA A 330 5.19 14.72 31.08
C ALA A 330 4.40 14.65 29.76
N LYS A 331 4.14 15.83 29.17
CA LYS A 331 3.47 15.94 27.87
C LYS A 331 4.47 15.87 26.72
N ALA A 332 4.15 15.07 25.71
CA ALA A 332 4.93 15.04 24.49
C ALA A 332 4.82 16.38 23.75
N THR A 333 5.99 16.95 23.46
CA THR A 333 6.15 18.13 22.62
C THR A 333 6.93 17.73 21.39
N PHE A 334 6.45 18.12 20.21
CA PHE A 334 7.09 17.80 18.95
C PHE A 334 7.32 19.05 18.10
N VAL A 335 8.43 19.05 17.37
CA VAL A 335 8.86 20.13 16.47
C VAL A 335 8.73 19.62 15.03
N PRO A 336 7.93 20.25 14.16
CA PRO A 336 7.88 19.89 12.75
C PRO A 336 9.25 20.08 12.09
N ASN A 337 9.72 19.08 11.33
CA ASN A 337 10.99 19.14 10.61
C ASN A 337 10.84 18.54 9.18
N GLY A 338 10.42 19.37 8.23
CA GLY A 338 10.23 18.90 6.84
C GLY A 338 9.11 17.85 6.72
N GLN A 339 9.45 16.61 6.37
CA GLN A 339 8.48 15.49 6.28
C GLN A 339 8.32 14.70 7.60
N ASP A 340 9.25 14.84 8.54
CA ASP A 340 9.21 14.19 9.85
C ASP A 340 8.85 15.18 10.98
N ILE A 341 8.79 14.66 12.21
CA ILE A 341 8.58 15.44 13.42
C ILE A 341 9.57 14.97 14.49
N LYS A 342 10.29 15.92 15.09
CA LYS A 342 11.26 15.67 16.16
C LYS A 342 10.58 15.78 17.53
N CYS A 343 10.72 14.80 18.41
CA CYS A 343 10.29 14.95 19.80
C CYS A 343 11.26 15.86 20.56
N HIS A 344 10.75 16.88 21.25
CA HIS A 344 11.56 17.78 22.06
C HIS A 344 12.18 17.08 23.28
N ASN A 345 11.51 16.08 23.85
CA ASN A 345 11.93 15.44 25.10
C ASN A 345 13.03 14.38 24.92
N CYS A 346 13.02 13.61 23.82
CA CYS A 346 14.01 12.56 23.56
C CYS A 346 14.82 12.79 22.29
N GLU A 347 14.57 13.88 21.58
CA GLU A 347 15.25 14.29 20.36
C GLU A 347 15.14 13.35 19.15
N ASN A 348 14.43 12.22 19.28
CA ASN A 348 14.20 11.31 18.19
C ASN A 348 13.25 11.89 17.14
N HIS A 349 13.44 11.45 15.90
CA HIS A 349 12.63 11.78 14.75
C HIS A 349 11.61 10.67 14.49
N PHE A 350 10.40 11.07 14.15
CA PHE A 350 9.29 10.18 13.85
C PHE A 350 8.57 10.65 12.59
N TYR A 351 8.05 9.71 11.83
CA TYR A 351 7.05 10.00 10.82
C TYR A 351 5.80 10.59 11.49
N ARG A 352 5.08 11.47 10.78
CA ARG A 352 3.87 12.10 11.34
C ARG A 352 2.82 11.05 11.70
N GLU A 353 2.85 9.98 10.92
CA GLU A 353 2.16 8.72 11.02
C GLU A 353 2.59 7.87 12.21
N GLU A 354 3.39 8.33 13.16
CA GLU A 354 3.73 7.54 14.35
C GLU A 354 3.18 8.16 15.64
N ILE A 355 2.70 9.41 15.59
CA ILE A 355 2.37 10.20 16.80
C ILE A 355 0.98 9.89 17.41
N ILE A 356 0.02 9.36 16.63
CA ILE A 356 -1.32 8.97 17.11
C ILE A 356 -1.56 7.47 17.02
#